data_AF-A0A0K2RJU5-F1
#
_entry.id   AF-A0A0K2RJU5-F1
#
_cell.length_a   1.000
_cell.length_b   1.000
_cell.length_c   1.000
_cell.angle_alpha   90.00
_cell.angle_beta   90.00
_cell.angle_gamma   90.00
#
_symmetry.space_group_name_H-M   'P 1'
#
loop_
_entity.id
_entity.type
_entity.pdbx_description
1 polymer ?
#
loop_
_entity_poly.entity_id
_entity_poly.type
_entity_poly.pdbx_seq_one_letter_code
_entity_poly.pdbx_strand_id
1 'polypeptide(L)'
;MRPDAGSARLGDQVLFDLDGGSRVWTPPHLRGTALLAQEPLLFPHLSVLDNVAFGPRSAGASRAESRETARYWLAEVDVMEFAGRKPGQLSGGQAQRVAVARALAASPELLLLDEPMSALDIHAAPHLRRLLKRVLSGRRALIITHDVLDALMLADRVIVMDKGRIVEEGATREVFRRPRSQFAAGLAGVNLMSGTVTEDGLRTLATAELPDLHVAGHLDDEAEPGEPGVAAFPPSAVSIFLDAAHGSPRNSFPVAITDLEPHGDHIRVRAGDLAADITPSASAELGLEPGSRVFFVVKATAVQVYAA
;
A
#
# COMPACT_ATOMS: atom_id res chain seq x y z
N MET A 1 7.94 11.11 18.63
CA MET A 1 9.36 10.87 18.27
C MET A 1 9.93 12.09 17.56
N ARG A 2 11.26 12.26 17.53
CA ARG A 2 11.96 13.23 16.69
C ARG A 2 12.94 12.46 15.79
N PRO A 3 13.20 12.91 14.56
CA PRO A 3 14.28 12.36 13.75
C PRO A 3 15.63 12.52 14.46
N ASP A 4 16.57 11.61 14.21
CA ASP A 4 17.93 11.68 14.77
C ASP A 4 18.80 12.73 14.06
N ALA A 5 18.56 12.91 12.75
CA ALA A 5 19.26 13.82 11.84
C ALA A 5 18.33 14.25 10.69
N GLY A 6 18.80 15.15 9.84
CA GLY A 6 18.09 15.60 8.64
C GLY A 6 17.41 16.96 8.77
N SER A 7 16.76 17.37 7.68
CA SER A 7 15.92 18.56 7.62
C SER A 7 14.64 18.30 6.83
N ALA A 8 13.59 19.08 7.11
CA ALA A 8 12.35 19.04 6.34
C ALA A 8 11.72 20.43 6.24
N ARG A 9 11.07 20.70 5.11
CA ARG A 9 10.38 21.97 4.81
C ARG A 9 8.99 21.71 4.22
N LEU A 10 8.05 22.60 4.48
CA LEU A 10 6.74 22.66 3.83
C LEU A 10 6.62 24.02 3.13
N GLY A 11 6.73 24.03 1.80
CA GLY A 11 6.95 25.28 1.07
C GLY A 11 8.23 25.97 1.58
N ASP A 12 8.10 27.24 1.96
CA ASP A 12 9.21 28.02 2.53
C ASP A 12 9.39 27.82 4.04
N GLN A 13 8.46 27.16 4.71
CA GLN A 13 8.50 26.95 6.15
C GLN A 13 9.43 25.78 6.53
N VAL A 14 10.43 26.04 7.37
CA VAL A 14 11.25 24.99 7.98
C VAL A 14 10.47 24.27 9.08
N LEU A 15 10.29 22.95 8.93
CA LEU A 15 9.65 22.10 9.95
C LEU A 15 10.65 21.68 11.01
N PHE A 16 11.84 21.24 10.58
CA PHE A 16 13.00 21.00 11.41
C PHE A 16 14.29 21.06 10.58
N ASP A 17 15.39 21.38 11.24
CA ASP A 17 16.76 21.26 10.73
C ASP A 17 17.65 20.84 11.90
N LEU A 18 18.18 19.62 11.82
CA LEU A 18 18.95 18.98 12.90
C LEU A 18 20.43 18.80 12.56
N ASP A 19 20.79 19.03 11.29
CA ASP A 19 22.16 18.86 10.79
C ASP A 19 22.98 20.16 10.92
N GLY A 20 22.31 21.32 11.01
CA GLY A 20 22.95 22.61 11.23
C GLY A 20 23.46 22.84 12.67
N GLY A 21 24.38 23.79 12.82
CA GLY A 21 24.86 24.27 14.14
C GLY A 21 23.78 24.96 14.99
N SER A 22 22.62 25.25 14.41
CA SER A 22 21.40 25.68 15.12
C SER A 22 20.29 24.66 14.86
N ARG A 23 19.88 23.95 15.92
CA ARG A 23 18.80 22.96 15.83
C ARG A 23 17.44 23.67 15.81
N VAL A 24 16.75 23.61 14.67
CA VAL A 24 15.41 24.17 14.50
C VAL A 24 14.38 23.06 14.69
N TRP A 25 13.36 23.33 15.51
CA TRP A 25 12.22 22.42 15.68
C TRP A 25 10.92 23.21 15.80
N THR A 26 10.14 23.25 14.71
CA THR A 26 8.81 23.87 14.70
C THR A 26 7.80 22.93 15.38
N PRO A 27 7.09 23.37 16.44
CA PRO A 27 6.05 22.55 17.08
C PRO A 27 4.96 22.11 16.10
N PRO A 28 4.40 20.89 16.21
CA PRO A 28 3.42 20.36 15.26
C PRO A 28 2.21 21.27 14.98
N HIS A 29 1.68 21.96 16.01
CA HIS A 29 0.53 22.86 15.88
C HIS A 29 0.82 24.14 15.09
N LEU A 30 2.10 24.44 14.80
CA LEU A 30 2.53 25.59 13.98
C LEU A 30 2.95 25.17 12.56
N ARG A 31 2.85 23.89 12.19
CA ARG A 31 3.33 23.37 10.90
C ARG A 31 2.32 23.51 9.76
N GLY A 32 1.10 23.99 10.01
CA GLY A 32 0.04 24.01 9.01
C GLY A 32 -0.41 22.61 8.55
N THR A 33 -0.13 21.57 9.35
CA THR A 33 -0.47 20.17 9.03
C THR A 33 -1.69 19.69 9.81
N ALA A 34 -2.50 18.82 9.21
CA ALA A 34 -3.45 17.99 9.96
C ALA A 34 -3.09 16.52 9.81
N LEU A 35 -3.02 15.82 10.94
CA LEU A 35 -2.76 14.38 11.00
C LEU A 35 -4.04 13.63 11.31
N LEU A 36 -4.36 12.68 10.43
CA LEU A 36 -5.22 11.56 10.75
C LEU A 36 -4.30 10.36 11.03
N ALA A 37 -4.28 9.93 12.29
CA ALA A 37 -3.56 8.72 12.68
C ALA A 37 -4.41 7.48 12.39
N GLN A 38 -3.78 6.30 12.45
CA GLN A 38 -4.48 5.02 12.36
C GLN A 38 -5.59 4.89 13.41
N GLU A 39 -5.36 5.43 14.61
CA GLU A 39 -6.42 5.59 15.61
C GLU A 39 -7.14 6.94 15.43
N PRO A 40 -8.48 7.00 15.51
CA PRO A 40 -9.25 8.24 15.28
C PRO A 40 -8.88 9.42 16.21
N LEU A 41 -8.34 9.14 17.41
CA LEU A 41 -7.92 10.12 18.43
C LEU A 41 -8.92 11.28 18.61
N LEU A 42 -10.22 10.95 18.68
CA LEU A 42 -11.29 11.93 18.88
C LEU A 42 -11.29 12.42 20.34
N PHE A 43 -11.67 13.68 20.55
CA PHE A 43 -11.78 14.26 21.89
C PHE A 43 -13.00 13.68 22.61
N PRO A 44 -12.82 12.91 23.70
CA PRO A 44 -13.90 12.13 24.31
C PRO A 44 -14.97 12.99 25.01
N HIS A 45 -14.60 14.21 25.39
CA HIS A 45 -15.47 15.16 26.07
C HIS A 45 -16.30 16.02 25.12
N LEU A 46 -15.98 16.02 23.81
CA LEU A 46 -16.69 16.78 22.79
C LEU A 46 -17.70 15.88 22.06
N SER A 47 -18.74 16.51 21.53
CA SER A 47 -19.63 15.86 20.56
C SER A 47 -18.89 15.60 19.23
N VAL A 48 -19.44 14.76 18.37
CA VAL A 48 -18.95 14.58 16.99
C VAL A 48 -18.89 15.91 16.25
N LEU A 49 -19.95 16.72 16.35
CA LEU A 49 -20.00 18.05 15.75
C LEU A 49 -18.88 18.96 16.27
N ASP A 50 -18.69 19.00 17.59
CA ASP A 50 -17.68 19.88 18.19
C ASP A 50 -16.25 19.34 17.98
N ASN A 51 -16.08 18.03 17.77
CA ASN A 51 -14.81 17.44 17.33
C ASN A 51 -14.39 17.98 15.95
N VAL A 52 -15.30 17.96 14.98
CA VAL A 52 -15.01 18.44 13.62
C VAL A 52 -14.91 19.98 13.58
N ALA A 53 -15.74 20.68 14.36
CA ALA A 53 -15.72 22.15 14.45
C ALA A 53 -14.49 22.68 15.20
N PHE A 54 -13.70 21.83 15.86
CA PHE A 54 -12.55 22.23 16.65
C PHE A 54 -11.49 22.95 15.81
N GLY A 55 -11.09 22.36 14.67
CA GLY A 55 -10.05 22.92 13.79
C GLY A 55 -10.35 24.34 13.31
N PRO A 56 -11.50 24.58 12.62
CA PRO A 56 -11.92 25.92 12.21
C PRO A 56 -11.97 26.92 13.37
N ARG A 57 -12.46 26.48 14.54
CA ARG A 57 -12.57 27.34 15.72
C ARG A 57 -11.21 27.75 16.26
N SER A 58 -10.26 26.82 16.32
CA SER A 58 -8.87 27.09 16.73
C SER A 58 -8.14 28.00 15.76
N ALA A 59 -8.54 28.01 14.48
CA ALA A 59 -8.05 28.92 13.46
C ALA A 59 -8.72 30.32 13.48
N GLY A 60 -9.68 30.56 14.37
CA GLY A 60 -10.31 31.87 14.57
C GLY A 60 -11.73 32.03 13.99
N ALA A 61 -12.30 31.00 13.34
CA ALA A 61 -13.67 31.07 12.83
C ALA A 61 -14.71 31.18 13.97
N SER A 62 -15.83 31.83 13.70
CA SER A 62 -16.91 31.96 14.68
C SER A 62 -17.54 30.60 15.02
N ARG A 63 -18.31 30.55 16.11
CA ARG A 63 -19.03 29.33 16.50
C ARG A 63 -19.99 28.84 15.41
N ALA A 64 -20.64 29.77 14.71
CA ALA A 64 -21.63 29.46 13.69
C ALA A 64 -20.94 28.87 12.46
N GLU A 65 -19.95 29.57 11.92
CA GLU A 65 -19.16 29.14 10.75
C GLU A 65 -18.48 27.79 11.01
N SER A 66 -17.82 27.63 12.16
CA SER A 66 -17.15 26.37 12.51
C SER A 66 -18.12 25.17 12.51
N ARG A 67 -19.35 25.38 12.99
CA ARG A 67 -20.37 24.33 13.00
C ARG A 67 -20.99 24.09 11.62
N GLU A 68 -21.05 25.10 10.77
CA GLU A 68 -21.49 24.94 9.38
C GLU A 68 -20.47 24.10 8.60
N THR A 69 -19.19 24.45 8.66
CA THR A 69 -18.09 23.65 8.09
C THR A 69 -18.10 22.22 8.62
N ALA A 70 -18.32 22.05 9.93
CA ALA A 70 -18.40 20.72 10.52
C ALA A 70 -19.57 19.88 9.98
N ARG A 71 -20.77 20.47 9.85
CA ARG A 71 -21.93 19.77 9.28
C ARG A 71 -21.69 19.37 7.83
N TYR A 72 -21.08 20.26 7.04
CA TYR A 72 -20.69 19.95 5.67
C TYR A 72 -19.82 18.68 5.62
N TRP A 73 -18.71 18.65 6.35
CA TRP A 73 -17.80 17.50 6.33
C TRP A 73 -18.40 16.23 6.93
N LEU A 74 -19.26 16.35 7.96
CA LEU A 74 -19.97 15.20 8.52
C LEU A 74 -20.98 14.60 7.54
N ALA A 75 -21.61 15.42 6.71
CA ALA A 75 -22.50 14.94 5.65
C ALA A 75 -21.71 14.25 4.53
N GLU A 76 -20.60 14.84 4.11
CA GLU A 76 -19.72 14.29 3.08
C GLU A 76 -19.19 12.89 3.42
N VAL A 77 -18.83 12.65 4.70
CA VAL A 77 -18.36 11.33 5.17
C VAL A 77 -19.48 10.41 5.68
N ASP A 78 -20.75 10.77 5.47
CA ASP A 78 -21.92 9.97 5.83
C ASP A 78 -21.97 9.57 7.33
N VAL A 79 -21.83 10.58 8.20
CA VAL A 79 -21.93 10.44 9.67
C VAL A 79 -22.67 11.61 10.34
N MET A 80 -23.41 12.40 9.56
CA MET A 80 -24.12 13.60 10.06
C MET A 80 -25.17 13.27 11.13
N GLU A 81 -25.83 12.12 11.04
CA GLU A 81 -26.79 11.64 12.04
C GLU A 81 -26.16 11.45 13.44
N PHE A 82 -24.84 11.26 13.51
CA PHE A 82 -24.11 11.08 14.76
C PHE A 82 -23.58 12.39 15.36
N ALA A 83 -23.87 13.55 14.76
CA ALA A 83 -23.34 14.86 15.16
C ALA A 83 -23.48 15.17 16.66
N GLY A 84 -24.58 14.73 17.29
CA GLY A 84 -24.84 14.93 18.72
C GLY A 84 -24.19 13.90 19.66
N ARG A 85 -23.66 12.80 19.14
CA ARG A 85 -23.07 11.72 19.94
C ARG A 85 -21.65 12.07 20.40
N LYS A 86 -21.17 11.38 21.43
CA LYS A 86 -19.75 11.39 21.85
C LYS A 86 -18.98 10.22 21.21
N PRO A 87 -17.65 10.30 21.07
CA PRO A 87 -16.84 9.27 20.43
C PRO A 87 -17.05 7.84 20.96
N GLY A 88 -17.24 7.67 22.28
CA GLY A 88 -17.48 6.34 22.89
C GLY A 88 -18.80 5.68 22.50
N GLN A 89 -19.65 6.36 21.70
CA GLN A 89 -20.93 5.85 21.20
C GLN A 89 -20.88 5.51 19.70
N LEU A 90 -19.69 5.51 19.11
CA LEU A 90 -19.45 5.25 17.68
C LEU A 90 -18.81 3.88 17.48
N SER A 91 -19.11 3.24 16.35
CA SER A 91 -18.28 2.13 15.86
C SER A 91 -16.89 2.63 15.43
N GLY A 92 -15.93 1.73 15.29
CA GLY A 92 -14.58 2.06 14.80
C GLY A 92 -14.62 2.79 13.46
N GLY A 93 -15.37 2.28 12.49
CA GLY A 93 -15.52 2.91 11.18
C GLY A 93 -16.23 4.28 11.22
N GLN A 94 -17.23 4.45 12.09
CA GLN A 94 -17.86 5.77 12.30
C GLN A 94 -16.88 6.77 12.88
N ALA A 95 -16.12 6.38 13.91
CA ALA A 95 -15.10 7.22 14.52
C ALA A 95 -14.01 7.62 13.50
N GLN A 96 -13.59 6.68 12.65
CA GLN A 96 -12.63 6.92 11.58
C GLN A 96 -13.14 7.98 10.59
N ARG A 97 -14.40 7.85 10.12
CA ARG A 97 -15.00 8.85 9.22
C ARG A 97 -15.10 10.22 9.88
N VAL A 98 -15.45 10.30 11.16
CA VAL A 98 -15.44 11.56 11.93
C VAL A 98 -14.03 12.15 12.03
N ALA A 99 -13.00 11.32 12.21
CA ALA A 99 -11.60 11.79 12.22
C ALA A 99 -11.18 12.36 10.87
N VAL A 100 -11.59 11.73 9.75
CA VAL A 100 -11.36 12.26 8.40
C VAL A 100 -12.04 13.61 8.24
N ALA A 101 -13.32 13.72 8.61
CA ALA A 101 -14.06 14.98 8.58
C ALA A 101 -13.35 16.08 9.39
N ARG A 102 -12.87 15.75 10.60
CA ARG A 102 -12.11 16.68 11.46
C ARG A 102 -10.82 17.17 10.79
N ALA A 103 -10.06 16.26 10.17
CA ALA A 103 -8.82 16.62 9.50
C ALA A 103 -9.07 17.51 8.27
N LEU A 104 -10.11 17.22 7.48
CA LEU A 104 -10.51 18.02 6.32
C LEU A 104 -11.07 19.39 6.70
N ALA A 105 -11.85 19.46 7.79
CA ALA A 105 -12.41 20.71 8.30
C ALA A 105 -11.34 21.72 8.72
N ALA A 106 -10.19 21.26 9.21
CA ALA A 106 -9.08 22.13 9.57
C ALA A 106 -8.43 22.86 8.38
N SER A 107 -8.73 22.45 7.14
CA SER A 107 -8.18 23.01 5.90
C SER A 107 -6.66 23.26 5.95
N PRO A 108 -5.85 22.23 6.29
CA PRO A 108 -4.40 22.39 6.44
C PRO A 108 -3.70 22.64 5.10
N GLU A 109 -2.47 23.13 5.15
CA GLU A 109 -1.58 23.21 3.99
C GLU A 109 -1.08 21.83 3.55
N LEU A 110 -0.93 20.88 4.49
CA LEU A 110 -0.57 19.50 4.24
C LEU A 110 -1.44 18.56 5.08
N LEU A 111 -2.10 17.63 4.39
CA LEU A 111 -2.87 16.56 5.03
C LEU A 111 -2.02 15.30 5.14
N LEU A 112 -1.90 14.75 6.35
CA LEU A 112 -1.22 13.49 6.62
C LEU A 112 -2.29 12.45 6.97
N LEU A 113 -2.40 11.39 6.18
CA LEU A 113 -3.39 10.33 6.34
C LEU A 113 -2.68 9.00 6.58
N ASP A 114 -2.74 8.51 7.80
CA ASP A 114 -2.16 7.22 8.18
C ASP A 114 -3.25 6.14 8.22
N GLU A 115 -3.24 5.26 7.23
CA GLU A 115 -4.19 4.16 7.06
C GLU A 115 -5.67 4.61 7.16
N PRO A 116 -6.09 5.63 6.38
CA PRO A 116 -7.41 6.26 6.52
C PRO A 116 -8.59 5.30 6.36
N MET A 117 -8.39 4.19 5.64
CA MET A 117 -9.41 3.20 5.32
C MET A 117 -9.35 1.94 6.20
N SER A 118 -8.35 1.77 7.06
CA SER A 118 -8.08 0.49 7.77
C SER A 118 -9.20 0.02 8.69
N ALA A 119 -9.95 0.94 9.30
CA ALA A 119 -11.06 0.62 10.22
C ALA A 119 -12.44 0.55 9.51
N LEU A 120 -12.47 0.62 8.17
CA LEU A 120 -13.70 0.64 7.39
C LEU A 120 -14.05 -0.74 6.83
N ASP A 121 -15.35 -1.02 6.79
CA ASP A 121 -15.86 -2.20 6.10
C ASP A 121 -15.84 -2.05 4.58
N ILE A 122 -16.11 -3.15 3.89
CA ILE A 122 -16.11 -3.28 2.43
C ILE A 122 -17.10 -2.33 1.72
N HIS A 123 -18.13 -1.83 2.43
CA HIS A 123 -19.12 -0.91 1.87
C HIS A 123 -18.74 0.56 2.11
N ALA A 124 -18.11 0.86 3.25
CA ALA A 124 -17.71 2.20 3.65
C ALA A 124 -16.41 2.66 2.97
N ALA A 125 -15.43 1.76 2.80
CA ALA A 125 -14.13 2.11 2.22
C ALA A 125 -14.22 2.70 0.80
N PRO A 126 -15.02 2.12 -0.14
CA PRO A 126 -15.17 2.69 -1.48
C PRO A 126 -15.78 4.09 -1.49
N HIS A 127 -16.71 4.39 -0.57
CA HIS A 127 -17.28 5.73 -0.45
C HIS A 127 -16.24 6.75 0.01
N LEU A 128 -15.49 6.42 1.07
CA LEU A 128 -14.43 7.31 1.58
C LEU A 128 -13.32 7.50 0.54
N ARG A 129 -12.92 6.46 -0.19
CA ARG A 129 -11.92 6.55 -1.26
C ARG A 129 -12.35 7.53 -2.36
N ARG A 130 -13.61 7.49 -2.80
CA ARG A 130 -14.15 8.44 -3.79
C ARG A 130 -14.17 9.87 -3.26
N LEU A 131 -14.55 10.04 -1.99
CA LEU A 131 -14.48 11.34 -1.32
C LEU A 131 -13.04 11.88 -1.34
N LEU A 132 -12.08 11.11 -0.82
CA LEU A 132 -10.67 11.50 -0.74
C LEU A 132 -10.12 11.85 -2.12
N LYS A 133 -10.35 11.02 -3.14
CA LYS A 133 -9.92 11.32 -4.52
C LYS A 133 -10.37 12.69 -5.00
N ARG A 134 -11.62 13.07 -4.70
CA ARG A 134 -12.17 14.37 -5.10
C ARG A 134 -11.59 15.51 -4.27
N VAL A 135 -11.51 15.37 -2.95
CA VAL A 135 -11.15 16.48 -2.05
C VAL A 135 -9.64 16.73 -1.98
N LEU A 136 -8.83 15.70 -2.24
CA LEU A 136 -7.37 15.81 -2.30
C LEU A 136 -6.87 16.38 -3.62
N SER A 137 -7.71 16.42 -4.66
CA SER A 137 -7.36 17.05 -5.93
C SER A 137 -6.97 18.52 -5.71
N GLY A 138 -5.75 18.88 -6.12
CA GLY A 138 -5.20 20.22 -5.94
C GLY A 138 -4.71 20.54 -4.52
N ARG A 139 -4.66 19.56 -3.60
CA ARG A 139 -4.13 19.70 -2.24
C ARG A 139 -2.87 18.88 -2.06
N ARG A 140 -2.01 19.30 -1.12
CA ARG A 140 -0.84 18.51 -0.72
C ARG A 140 -1.30 17.48 0.31
N ALA A 141 -1.11 16.20 0.01
CA ALA A 141 -1.42 15.12 0.91
C ALA A 141 -0.30 14.07 0.91
N LEU A 142 -0.03 13.51 2.08
CA LEU A 142 0.78 12.30 2.26
C LEU A 142 -0.13 11.22 2.81
N ILE A 143 -0.23 10.10 2.10
CA ILE A 143 -1.02 8.95 2.51
C ILE A 143 -0.06 7.81 2.80
N ILE A 144 -0.16 7.25 3.99
CA ILE A 144 0.50 6.01 4.39
C ILE A 144 -0.54 4.91 4.28
N THR A 145 -0.25 3.90 3.47
CA THR A 145 -1.14 2.75 3.27
C THR A 145 -0.35 1.53 2.82
N HIS A 146 -0.84 0.35 3.21
CA HIS A 146 -0.44 -0.93 2.63
C HIS A 146 -1.43 -1.45 1.57
N ASP A 147 -2.50 -0.71 1.25
CA ASP A 147 -3.47 -1.07 0.20
C ASP A 147 -3.07 -0.44 -1.15
N VAL A 148 -2.75 -1.29 -2.12
CA VAL A 148 -2.44 -0.93 -3.51
C VAL A 148 -3.51 -0.05 -4.11
N LEU A 149 -4.78 -0.38 -3.85
CA LEU A 149 -5.92 0.28 -4.47
C LEU A 149 -6.05 1.71 -3.94
N ASP A 150 -5.71 1.94 -2.67
CA ASP A 150 -5.62 3.29 -2.11
C ASP A 150 -4.52 4.08 -2.81
N ALA A 151 -3.32 3.51 -2.92
CA ALA A 151 -2.20 4.16 -3.63
C ALA A 151 -2.56 4.48 -5.09
N LEU A 152 -3.05 3.49 -5.86
CA LEU A 152 -3.44 3.63 -7.27
C LEU A 152 -4.55 4.67 -7.49
N MET A 153 -5.48 4.81 -6.55
CA MET A 153 -6.64 5.70 -6.70
C MET A 153 -6.39 7.13 -6.21
N LEU A 154 -5.48 7.31 -5.26
CA LEU A 154 -5.31 8.56 -4.52
C LEU A 154 -3.96 9.24 -4.74
N ALA A 155 -2.90 8.48 -5.06
CA ALA A 155 -1.55 9.01 -5.14
C ALA A 155 -1.09 9.23 -6.58
N ASP A 156 -0.49 10.38 -6.84
CA ASP A 156 0.20 10.67 -8.12
C ASP A 156 1.60 10.02 -8.17
N ARG A 157 2.25 9.92 -7.01
CA ARG A 157 3.60 9.37 -6.81
C ARG A 157 3.60 8.48 -5.56
N VAL A 158 4.37 7.40 -5.58
CA VAL A 158 4.55 6.49 -4.44
C VAL A 158 6.01 6.41 -4.02
N ILE A 159 6.21 6.14 -2.73
CA ILE A 159 7.50 5.81 -2.13
C ILE A 159 7.28 4.49 -1.41
N VAL A 160 8.00 3.46 -1.84
CA VAL A 160 7.96 2.13 -1.25
C VAL A 160 9.05 2.04 -0.21
N MET A 161 8.66 1.67 1.02
CA MET A 161 9.59 1.54 2.14
C MET A 161 9.67 0.09 2.61
N ASP A 162 10.87 -0.45 2.74
CA ASP A 162 11.14 -1.73 3.39
C ASP A 162 12.27 -1.57 4.42
N LYS A 163 12.09 -2.15 5.62
CA LYS A 163 13.06 -2.09 6.74
C LYS A 163 13.62 -0.69 7.00
N GLY A 164 12.78 0.33 6.89
CA GLY A 164 13.13 1.74 7.12
C GLY A 164 13.94 2.41 6.02
N ARG A 165 14.05 1.79 4.83
CA ARG A 165 14.73 2.35 3.65
C ARG A 165 13.74 2.52 2.51
N ILE A 166 13.93 3.58 1.71
CA ILE A 166 13.24 3.71 0.43
C ILE A 166 13.86 2.70 -0.52
N VAL A 167 13.05 1.73 -0.96
CA VAL A 167 13.50 0.69 -1.91
C VAL A 167 13.07 1.01 -3.33
N GLU A 168 12.03 1.81 -3.51
CA GLU A 168 11.53 2.22 -4.82
C GLU A 168 10.74 3.52 -4.71
N GLU A 169 10.83 4.41 -5.70
CA GLU A 169 9.99 5.60 -5.78
C GLU A 169 9.74 6.01 -7.23
N GLY A 170 8.57 6.58 -7.51
CA GLY A 170 8.22 6.99 -8.86
C GLY A 170 6.73 7.27 -9.03
N ALA A 171 6.33 7.53 -10.27
CA ALA A 171 4.92 7.68 -10.60
C ALA A 171 4.16 6.40 -10.23
N THR A 172 3.02 6.53 -9.57
CA THR A 172 2.27 5.39 -8.99
C THR A 172 2.05 4.25 -9.98
N ARG A 173 1.67 4.60 -11.22
CA ARG A 173 1.40 3.61 -12.28
C ARG A 173 2.66 2.90 -12.76
N GLU A 174 3.82 3.55 -12.74
CA GLU A 174 5.07 2.96 -13.22
C GLU A 174 5.59 1.94 -12.21
N VAL A 175 5.65 2.33 -10.93
CA VAL A 175 6.07 1.47 -9.81
C VAL A 175 5.23 0.20 -9.73
N PHE A 176 3.89 0.30 -9.87
CA PHE A 176 3.03 -0.88 -9.82
C PHE A 176 2.95 -1.69 -11.12
N ARG A 177 3.33 -1.12 -12.27
CA ARG A 177 3.35 -1.85 -13.54
C ARG A 177 4.58 -2.74 -13.68
N ARG A 178 5.72 -2.28 -13.16
CA ARG A 178 7.02 -2.98 -13.23
C ARG A 178 7.70 -2.95 -11.86
N PRO A 179 7.17 -3.68 -10.86
CA PRO A 179 7.72 -3.65 -9.51
C PRO A 179 9.16 -4.18 -9.50
N ARG A 180 10.08 -3.48 -8.85
CA ARG A 180 11.50 -3.90 -8.78
C ARG A 180 11.88 -4.51 -7.44
N SER A 181 11.09 -4.25 -6.41
CA SER A 181 11.27 -4.81 -5.06
C SER A 181 10.25 -5.91 -4.76
N GLN A 182 10.63 -6.88 -3.91
CA GLN A 182 9.71 -7.93 -3.44
C GLN A 182 8.45 -7.34 -2.76
N PHE A 183 8.63 -6.25 -2.01
CA PHE A 183 7.51 -5.56 -1.39
C PHE A 183 6.57 -4.94 -2.43
N ALA A 184 7.11 -4.23 -3.43
CA ALA A 184 6.29 -3.67 -4.52
C ALA A 184 5.60 -4.78 -5.33
N ALA A 185 6.23 -5.94 -5.51
CA ALA A 185 5.65 -7.09 -6.19
C ALA A 185 4.51 -7.72 -5.39
N GLY A 186 4.69 -7.91 -4.08
CA GLY A 186 3.64 -8.37 -3.18
C GLY A 186 2.44 -7.42 -3.16
N LEU A 187 2.70 -6.11 -3.22
CA LEU A 187 1.68 -5.09 -3.35
C LEU A 187 1.01 -5.19 -4.75
N ALA A 188 1.77 -5.22 -5.83
CA ALA A 188 1.24 -5.38 -7.19
C ALA A 188 0.53 -6.73 -7.45
N GLY A 189 0.67 -7.71 -6.55
CA GLY A 189 0.10 -9.04 -6.68
C GLY A 189 0.78 -9.91 -7.74
N VAL A 190 2.08 -9.71 -7.96
CA VAL A 190 2.89 -10.48 -8.90
C VAL A 190 3.98 -11.26 -8.18
N ASN A 191 4.39 -12.38 -8.76
CA ASN A 191 5.62 -13.06 -8.33
C ASN A 191 6.80 -12.27 -8.87
N LEU A 192 7.85 -12.16 -8.06
CA LEU A 192 9.10 -11.52 -8.44
C LEU A 192 10.29 -12.36 -7.99
N MET A 193 11.23 -12.54 -8.90
CA MET A 193 12.51 -13.18 -8.64
C MET A 193 13.63 -12.22 -9.01
N SER A 194 14.63 -12.05 -8.14
CA SER A 194 15.80 -11.22 -8.41
C SER A 194 16.99 -12.07 -8.85
N GLY A 195 17.83 -11.53 -9.72
CA GLY A 195 18.97 -12.25 -10.27
C GLY A 195 19.83 -11.41 -11.20
N THR A 196 20.60 -12.07 -12.04
CA THR A 196 21.38 -11.45 -13.12
C THR A 196 20.70 -11.73 -14.44
N VAL A 197 20.52 -10.71 -15.28
CA VAL A 197 19.95 -10.84 -16.62
C VAL A 197 20.85 -11.72 -17.48
N THR A 198 20.25 -12.58 -18.29
CA THR A 198 20.90 -13.47 -19.25
C THR A 198 20.34 -13.22 -20.65
N GLU A 199 20.93 -13.81 -21.69
CA GLU A 199 20.49 -13.61 -23.08
C GLU A 199 19.03 -14.04 -23.37
N ASP A 200 18.45 -14.90 -22.53
CA ASP A 200 17.12 -15.46 -22.72
C ASP A 200 16.24 -15.45 -21.44
N GLY A 201 16.64 -14.66 -20.44
CA GLY A 201 15.89 -14.59 -19.18
C GLY A 201 16.70 -14.07 -18.01
N LEU A 202 16.53 -14.68 -16.83
CA LEU A 202 17.18 -14.30 -15.59
C LEU A 202 17.83 -15.52 -14.92
N ARG A 203 19.03 -15.37 -14.38
CA ARG A 203 19.65 -16.36 -13.49
C ARG A 203 19.56 -15.91 -12.03
N THR A 204 18.86 -16.67 -11.20
CA THR A 204 18.70 -16.36 -9.78
C THR A 204 19.90 -16.82 -8.98
N LEU A 205 20.07 -16.25 -7.78
CA LEU A 205 21.01 -16.80 -6.81
C LEU A 205 20.32 -17.91 -6.00
N ALA A 206 21.07 -18.94 -5.64
CA ALA A 206 20.58 -19.97 -4.73
C ALA A 206 20.21 -19.34 -3.37
N THR A 207 19.01 -19.64 -2.90
CA THR A 207 18.52 -19.29 -1.57
C THR A 207 18.46 -20.54 -0.68
N ALA A 208 18.02 -20.37 0.57
CA ALA A 208 17.74 -21.52 1.44
C ALA A 208 16.59 -22.39 0.92
N GLU A 209 15.73 -21.82 0.07
CA GLU A 209 14.46 -22.41 -0.38
C GLU A 209 14.53 -22.91 -1.82
N LEU A 210 15.30 -22.23 -2.68
CA LEU A 210 15.41 -22.52 -4.10
C LEU A 210 16.88 -22.61 -4.53
N PRO A 211 17.24 -23.54 -5.44
CA PRO A 211 18.57 -23.57 -6.02
C PRO A 211 18.79 -22.36 -6.95
N ASP A 212 20.00 -22.23 -7.49
CA ASP A 212 20.26 -21.37 -8.65
C ASP A 212 19.39 -21.87 -9.81
N LEU A 213 18.55 -20.99 -10.32
CA LEU A 213 17.56 -21.28 -11.36
C LEU A 213 17.78 -20.33 -12.53
N HIS A 214 17.66 -20.89 -13.73
CA HIS A 214 17.45 -20.10 -14.92
C HIS A 214 15.94 -19.95 -15.16
N VAL A 215 15.50 -18.70 -15.28
CA VAL A 215 14.12 -18.30 -15.51
C VAL A 215 14.05 -17.70 -16.91
N ALA A 216 13.62 -18.51 -17.88
CA ALA A 216 13.39 -18.06 -19.24
C ALA A 216 12.23 -17.06 -19.32
N GLY A 217 12.39 -15.97 -20.04
CA GLY A 217 11.37 -14.93 -20.13
C GLY A 217 11.59 -13.98 -21.29
N HIS A 218 10.67 -13.04 -21.47
CA HIS A 218 10.83 -11.96 -22.42
C HIS A 218 11.63 -10.82 -21.78
N LEU A 219 12.80 -10.52 -22.37
CA LEU A 219 13.63 -9.39 -21.98
C LEU A 219 13.00 -8.09 -22.45
N ASP A 220 12.87 -7.13 -21.53
CA ASP A 220 12.57 -5.74 -21.85
C ASP A 220 13.79 -5.08 -22.51
N ASP A 221 13.57 -4.00 -23.26
CA ASP A 221 14.64 -3.31 -24.00
C ASP A 221 15.71 -2.72 -23.06
N GLU A 222 15.33 -2.44 -21.81
CA GLU A 222 16.21 -1.93 -20.75
C GLU A 222 16.99 -3.03 -20.00
N ALA A 223 16.78 -4.32 -20.33
CA ALA A 223 17.42 -5.44 -19.64
C ALA A 223 18.72 -5.85 -20.35
N GLU A 224 19.87 -5.43 -19.81
CA GLU A 224 21.18 -5.80 -20.36
C GLU A 224 21.73 -7.09 -19.75
N PRO A 225 22.11 -8.11 -20.55
CA PRO A 225 22.73 -9.32 -20.03
C PRO A 225 23.98 -9.05 -19.19
N GLY A 226 24.05 -9.69 -18.02
CA GLY A 226 25.12 -9.48 -17.03
C GLY A 226 24.81 -8.43 -15.96
N GLU A 227 23.76 -7.64 -16.13
CA GLU A 227 23.33 -6.66 -15.12
C GLU A 227 22.32 -7.25 -14.12
N PRO A 228 22.15 -6.63 -12.93
CA PRO A 228 21.09 -6.99 -12.01
C PRO A 228 19.70 -6.77 -12.64
N GLY A 229 18.82 -7.77 -12.50
CA GLY A 229 17.46 -7.70 -13.02
C GLY A 229 16.47 -8.48 -12.18
N VAL A 230 15.21 -8.37 -12.58
CA VAL A 230 14.09 -9.09 -11.98
C VAL A 230 13.26 -9.79 -13.04
N ALA A 231 12.72 -10.95 -12.70
CA ALA A 231 11.73 -11.68 -13.48
C ALA A 231 10.39 -11.62 -12.76
N ALA A 232 9.37 -11.11 -13.44
CA ALA A 232 8.03 -10.94 -12.89
C ALA A 232 6.97 -11.69 -13.71
N PHE A 233 6.02 -12.30 -13.03
CA PHE A 233 4.89 -13.02 -13.63
C PHE A 233 3.70 -13.11 -12.68
N PRO A 234 2.45 -13.11 -13.17
CA PRO A 234 1.27 -13.16 -12.30
C PRO A 234 1.08 -14.57 -11.72
N PRO A 235 0.58 -14.71 -10.47
CA PRO A 235 0.25 -16.01 -9.86
C PRO A 235 -0.73 -16.84 -10.70
N SER A 236 -1.65 -16.19 -11.42
CA SER A 236 -2.60 -16.84 -12.32
C SER A 236 -1.98 -17.49 -13.56
N ALA A 237 -0.72 -17.16 -13.89
CA ALA A 237 0.03 -17.84 -14.96
C ALA A 237 0.81 -19.06 -14.47
N VAL A 238 0.81 -19.32 -13.16
CA VAL A 238 1.53 -20.44 -12.55
C VAL A 238 0.62 -21.65 -12.45
N SER A 239 1.06 -22.76 -13.02
CA SER A 239 0.41 -24.07 -12.88
C SER A 239 1.16 -24.89 -11.83
N ILE A 240 0.42 -25.71 -11.06
CA ILE A 240 1.01 -26.57 -10.03
C ILE A 240 1.01 -28.01 -10.54
N PHE A 241 2.16 -28.67 -10.45
CA PHE A 241 2.32 -30.09 -10.74
C PHE A 241 2.88 -30.82 -9.52
N LEU A 242 2.44 -32.07 -9.28
CA LEU A 242 2.99 -32.90 -8.20
C LEU A 242 4.38 -33.46 -8.53
N ASP A 243 4.60 -33.74 -9.82
CA ASP A 243 5.86 -34.23 -10.36
C ASP A 243 6.49 -33.22 -11.32
N ALA A 244 7.77 -33.38 -11.62
CA ALA A 244 8.49 -32.52 -12.55
C ALA A 244 7.77 -32.52 -13.91
N ALA A 245 7.26 -31.35 -14.31
CA ALA A 245 6.55 -31.22 -15.57
C ALA A 245 7.49 -31.45 -16.76
N HIS A 246 7.07 -32.33 -17.67
CA HIS A 246 7.74 -32.55 -18.95
C HIS A 246 6.91 -31.89 -20.05
N GLY A 247 7.48 -30.95 -20.80
CA GLY A 247 6.75 -30.24 -21.84
C GLY A 247 7.44 -28.98 -22.35
N SER A 248 6.67 -28.12 -23.03
CA SER A 248 7.15 -26.83 -23.55
C SER A 248 7.31 -25.68 -22.53
N PRO A 249 6.71 -25.70 -21.31
CA PRO A 249 7.06 -24.73 -20.28
C PRO A 249 8.55 -24.84 -19.93
N ARG A 250 9.25 -23.70 -19.97
CA ARG A 250 10.70 -23.65 -19.72
C ARG A 250 11.06 -23.40 -18.26
N ASN A 251 10.10 -22.96 -17.45
CA ASN A 251 10.32 -22.63 -16.04
C ASN A 251 9.54 -23.60 -15.17
N SER A 252 10.26 -24.33 -14.33
CA SER A 252 9.73 -25.30 -13.38
C SER A 252 10.51 -25.22 -12.09
N PHE A 253 9.84 -24.83 -11.01
CA PHE A 253 10.46 -24.53 -9.73
C PHE A 253 10.00 -25.55 -8.69
N PRO A 254 10.91 -26.37 -8.11
CA PRO A 254 10.55 -27.23 -7.00
C PRO A 254 10.32 -26.36 -5.75
N VAL A 255 9.12 -26.41 -5.20
CA VAL A 255 8.71 -25.58 -4.07
C VAL A 255 8.00 -26.41 -3.00
N ALA A 256 7.99 -25.91 -1.76
CA ALA A 256 7.16 -26.44 -0.70
C ALA A 256 6.04 -25.44 -0.40
N ILE A 257 4.79 -25.90 -0.42
CA ILE A 257 3.64 -25.06 -0.12
C ILE A 257 3.74 -24.60 1.33
N THR A 258 3.65 -23.29 1.56
CA THR A 258 3.66 -22.70 2.89
C THR A 258 2.26 -22.38 3.38
N ASP A 259 1.35 -22.00 2.48
CA ASP A 259 -0.01 -21.61 2.85
C ASP A 259 -1.01 -21.73 1.67
N LEU A 260 -2.30 -21.78 1.99
CA LEU A 260 -3.41 -21.72 1.03
C LEU A 260 -4.47 -20.73 1.53
N GLU A 261 -4.73 -19.68 0.74
CA GLU A 261 -5.64 -18.59 1.11
C GLU A 261 -6.79 -18.46 0.09
N PRO A 262 -8.04 -18.24 0.52
CA PRO A 262 -9.11 -17.86 -0.39
C PRO A 262 -8.77 -16.54 -1.12
N HIS A 263 -8.91 -16.52 -2.44
CA HIS A 263 -8.61 -15.35 -3.27
C HIS A 263 -9.63 -15.17 -4.41
N GLY A 264 -10.74 -14.49 -4.11
CA GLY A 264 -11.86 -14.38 -5.05
C GLY A 264 -12.45 -15.76 -5.37
N ASP A 265 -12.54 -16.08 -6.65
CA ASP A 265 -13.01 -17.39 -7.13
C ASP A 265 -11.88 -18.45 -7.20
N HIS A 266 -10.69 -18.10 -6.72
CA HIS A 266 -9.50 -18.92 -6.71
C HIS A 266 -9.01 -19.22 -5.29
N ILE A 267 -8.10 -20.18 -5.18
CA ILE A 267 -7.24 -20.40 -4.02
C ILE A 267 -5.84 -19.95 -4.39
N ARG A 268 -5.29 -19.02 -3.61
CA ARG A 268 -3.89 -18.62 -3.71
C ARG A 268 -3.04 -19.58 -2.90
N VAL A 269 -2.22 -20.36 -3.59
CA VAL A 269 -1.24 -21.28 -3.00
C VAL A 269 0.09 -20.55 -2.90
N ARG A 270 0.63 -20.42 -1.69
CA ARG A 270 1.92 -19.76 -1.43
C ARG A 270 3.04 -20.77 -1.23
N ALA A 271 4.23 -20.42 -1.69
CA ALA A 271 5.46 -21.15 -1.43
C ALA A 271 6.63 -20.16 -1.32
N GLY A 272 6.94 -19.74 -0.09
CA GLY A 272 7.89 -18.65 0.15
C GLY A 272 7.39 -17.34 -0.46
N ASP A 273 8.24 -16.67 -1.25
CA ASP A 273 7.91 -15.43 -1.96
C ASP A 273 7.09 -15.66 -3.26
N LEU A 274 6.82 -16.92 -3.64
CA LEU A 274 6.06 -17.26 -4.83
C LEU A 274 4.61 -17.64 -4.50
N ALA A 275 3.72 -17.40 -5.45
CA ALA A 275 2.32 -17.76 -5.38
C ALA A 275 1.79 -18.30 -6.72
N ALA A 276 0.75 -19.14 -6.63
CA ALA A 276 -0.03 -19.63 -7.76
C ALA A 276 -1.53 -19.50 -7.45
N ASP A 277 -2.31 -19.02 -8.41
CA ASP A 277 -3.77 -18.96 -8.27
C ASP A 277 -4.40 -20.12 -9.03
N ILE A 278 -5.05 -21.04 -8.30
CA ILE A 278 -5.71 -22.21 -8.87
C ILE A 278 -7.19 -22.24 -8.50
N THR A 279 -7.99 -23.05 -9.18
CA THR A 279 -9.40 -23.23 -8.78
C THR A 279 -9.51 -24.06 -7.50
N PRO A 280 -10.58 -23.89 -6.70
CA PRO A 280 -10.85 -24.76 -5.56
C PRO A 280 -10.91 -26.25 -5.93
N SER A 281 -11.44 -26.58 -7.12
CA SER A 281 -11.47 -27.96 -7.63
C SER A 281 -10.08 -28.53 -7.88
N ALA A 282 -9.18 -27.77 -8.51
CA ALA A 282 -7.81 -28.19 -8.76
C ALA A 282 -7.05 -28.40 -7.44
N SER A 283 -7.24 -27.52 -6.46
CA SER A 283 -6.65 -27.69 -5.13
C SER A 283 -7.10 -28.99 -4.45
N ALA A 284 -8.41 -29.31 -4.55
CA ALA A 284 -8.98 -30.52 -3.96
C ALA A 284 -8.53 -31.79 -4.69
N GLU A 285 -8.48 -31.78 -6.02
CA GLU A 285 -8.01 -32.90 -6.85
C GLU A 285 -6.53 -33.22 -6.61
N LEU A 286 -5.70 -32.19 -6.46
CA LEU A 286 -4.27 -32.34 -6.19
C LEU A 286 -3.96 -32.62 -4.72
N GLY A 287 -4.93 -32.50 -3.81
CA GLY A 287 -4.76 -32.74 -2.38
C GLY A 287 -3.74 -31.81 -1.72
N LEU A 288 -3.70 -30.54 -2.14
CA LEU A 288 -2.67 -29.59 -1.68
C LEU A 288 -2.87 -29.20 -0.21
N GLU A 289 -1.79 -29.27 0.55
CA GLU A 289 -1.72 -28.81 1.95
C GLU A 289 -0.37 -28.14 2.26
N PRO A 290 -0.28 -27.27 3.29
CA PRO A 290 0.99 -26.75 3.75
C PRO A 290 2.00 -27.87 4.05
N GLY A 291 3.22 -27.75 3.52
CA GLY A 291 4.27 -28.76 3.56
C GLY A 291 4.36 -29.64 2.30
N SER A 292 3.33 -29.65 1.45
CA SER A 292 3.34 -30.38 0.19
C SER A 292 4.46 -29.92 -0.73
N ARG A 293 5.22 -30.87 -1.30
CA ARG A 293 6.26 -30.58 -2.29
C ARG A 293 5.68 -30.68 -3.69
N VAL A 294 5.77 -29.59 -4.45
CA VAL A 294 5.17 -29.46 -5.77
C VAL A 294 6.11 -28.68 -6.70
N PHE A 295 5.74 -28.61 -7.97
CA PHE A 295 6.43 -27.82 -8.97
C PHE A 295 5.53 -26.67 -9.42
N PHE A 296 6.02 -25.44 -9.25
CA PHE A 296 5.41 -24.27 -9.86
C PHE A 296 5.96 -24.12 -11.27
N VAL A 297 5.06 -24.17 -12.26
CA VAL A 297 5.41 -24.20 -13.68
C VAL A 297 4.81 -22.98 -14.37
N VAL A 298 5.64 -22.19 -15.04
CA VAL A 298 5.22 -20.99 -15.77
C VAL A 298 5.81 -21.00 -17.18
N LYS A 299 5.03 -20.54 -18.16
CA LYS A 299 5.52 -20.40 -19.54
C LYS A 299 6.39 -19.17 -19.64
N ALA A 300 7.51 -19.25 -20.38
CA ALA A 300 8.40 -18.12 -20.61
C ALA A 300 7.68 -16.90 -21.21
N THR A 301 6.63 -17.11 -22.01
CA THR A 301 5.81 -16.02 -22.58
C THR A 301 5.02 -15.22 -21.55
N ALA A 302 4.85 -15.74 -20.34
CA ALA A 302 4.18 -15.05 -19.24
C ALA A 302 5.16 -14.37 -18.26
N VAL A 303 6.47 -14.55 -18.49
CA VAL A 303 7.53 -13.97 -17.67
C VAL A 303 8.12 -12.75 -18.38
N GLN A 304 8.15 -11.62 -17.69
CA GLN A 304 8.86 -10.43 -18.13
C GLN A 304 10.13 -10.27 -17.32
N VAL A 305 11.24 -9.96 -17.98
CA VAL A 305 12.54 -9.71 -17.35
C VAL A 305 12.95 -8.28 -17.63
N TYR A 306 13.22 -7.50 -16.58
CA TYR A 306 13.62 -6.10 -16.68
C TYR A 306 14.67 -5.74 -15.63
N ALA A 307 15.35 -4.61 -15.81
CA ALA A 307 16.37 -4.11 -14.89
C ALA A 307 15.81 -3.87 -13.47
N ALA A 308 16.66 -4.13 -12.47
CA ALA A 308 16.33 -3.97 -11.05
C ALA A 308 16.32 -2.50 -10.57
#